data_AF-A0A455UIE0-F1
#
_entry.id   AF-A0A455UIE0-F1
#
_cell.length_a   1.000
_cell.length_b   1.000
_cell.length_c   1.000
_cell.angle_alpha   90.00
_cell.angle_beta   90.00
_cell.angle_gamma   90.00
#
_symmetry.space_group_name_H-M   'P 1'
#
loop_
_entity.id
_entity.type
_entity.pdbx_description
1 polymer ?
#
loop_
_entity_poly.entity_id
_entity_poly.type
_entity_poly.pdbx_seq_one_letter_code
_entity_poly.pdbx_strand_id
1 'polypeptide(L)'
;MTRGIRMELLTLLIVLLLSLGAGLLVQWLPMRHQPIATYPQRAPFLGGGTPDSHAWSRYHVRYYPMTLLLIAFEMEMMFMYPWAVVFVERA
;
A
#
# COMPACT_ATOMS: atom_id res chain seq x y z
N MET A 1 -1.55 -27.02 -19.82
CA MET A 1 -0.74 -25.96 -19.19
C MET A 1 -1.47 -24.61 -19.11
N THR A 2 -1.81 -23.97 -20.23
CA THR A 2 -2.38 -22.61 -20.27
C THR A 2 -3.75 -22.46 -19.60
N ARG A 3 -4.57 -23.52 -19.60
CA ARG A 3 -5.88 -23.52 -18.91
C ARG A 3 -5.74 -23.45 -17.39
N GLY A 4 -4.72 -24.09 -16.79
CA GLY A 4 -4.47 -24.04 -15.36
C GLY A 4 -4.03 -22.64 -14.90
N ILE A 5 -3.06 -22.04 -15.60
CA ILE A 5 -2.58 -20.69 -15.31
C ILE A 5 -3.71 -19.66 -15.39
N ARG A 6 -4.59 -19.76 -16.39
CA ARG A 6 -5.76 -18.86 -16.50
C ARG A 6 -6.73 -19.01 -15.32
N MET A 7 -6.93 -20.23 -14.80
CA MET A 7 -7.80 -20.44 -13.64
C MET A 7 -7.19 -19.84 -12.37
N GLU A 8 -5.89 -20.01 -12.12
CA GLU A 8 -5.21 -19.40 -10.97
C GLU A 8 -5.28 -17.87 -11.01
N LEU A 9 -5.04 -17.27 -12.18
CA LEU A 9 -5.16 -15.81 -12.36
C LEU A 9 -6.59 -15.32 -12.11
N LEU A 10 -7.60 -16.06 -12.55
CA LEU A 10 -9.00 -15.74 -12.26
C LEU A 10 -9.30 -15.88 -10.76
N THR A 11 -8.80 -16.91 -10.09
CA THR A 11 -8.92 -17.08 -8.64
C THR A 11 -8.30 -15.90 -7.89
N LEU A 12 -7.07 -15.52 -8.23
CA LEU A 12 -6.38 -14.37 -7.64
C LEU A 12 -7.14 -13.06 -7.88
N LEU A 13 -7.66 -12.86 -9.09
CA LEU A 13 -8.47 -11.68 -9.41
C LEU A 13 -9.76 -11.64 -8.59
N ILE A 14 -10.45 -12.78 -8.43
CA ILE A 14 -11.66 -12.86 -7.60
C ILE A 14 -11.33 -12.55 -6.14
N VAL A 15 -10.24 -13.10 -5.59
CA VAL A 15 -9.79 -12.81 -4.22
C VAL A 15 -9.48 -11.31 -4.05
N LEU A 16 -8.80 -10.69 -5.01
CA LEU A 16 -8.54 -9.25 -5.00
C LEU A 16 -9.83 -8.42 -5.01
N LEU A 17 -10.78 -8.75 -5.89
CA LEU A 17 -12.06 -8.04 -5.98
C LEU A 17 -12.92 -8.23 -4.73
N LEU A 18 -12.95 -9.44 -4.16
CA LEU A 18 -13.68 -9.72 -2.93
C LEU A 18 -13.09 -8.99 -1.73
N SER A 19 -11.75 -8.99 -1.59
CA SER A 19 -11.06 -8.28 -0.50
C SER A 19 -11.23 -6.77 -0.61
N LEU A 20 -11.10 -6.20 -1.81
CA LEU A 20 -11.35 -4.78 -2.06
C LEU A 20 -12.82 -4.42 -1.78
N GLY A 21 -13.75 -5.22 -2.31
CA GLY A 21 -15.19 -5.03 -2.10
C GLY A 21 -15.57 -5.13 -0.63
N ALA A 22 -15.04 -6.11 0.10
CA ALA A 22 -15.23 -6.24 1.54
C ALA A 22 -14.66 -5.05 2.30
N GLY A 23 -13.45 -4.59 1.97
CA GLY A 23 -12.84 -3.40 2.59
C GLY A 23 -13.69 -2.14 2.39
N LEU A 24 -14.17 -1.92 1.16
CA LEU A 24 -15.06 -0.81 0.84
C LEU A 24 -16.42 -0.94 1.56
N LEU A 25 -16.99 -2.13 1.64
CA LEU A 25 -18.24 -2.37 2.37
C LEU A 25 -18.08 -2.10 3.86
N VAL A 26 -16.99 -2.56 4.47
CA VAL A 26 -16.66 -2.32 5.88
C VAL A 26 -16.49 -0.82 6.15
N GLN A 27 -15.89 -0.08 5.22
CA GLN A 27 -15.77 1.37 5.33
C GLN A 27 -17.12 2.09 5.13
N TRP A 28 -17.92 1.67 4.16
CA TRP A 28 -19.17 2.35 3.77
C TRP A 28 -20.31 2.14 4.78
N LEU A 29 -20.40 0.94 5.39
CA LEU A 29 -21.47 0.57 6.33
C LEU A 29 -21.61 1.50 7.55
N PRO A 30 -20.52 1.96 8.21
CA PRO A 30 -20.61 2.95 9.28
C PRO A 30 -20.79 4.38 8.74
N MET A 31 -20.18 4.72 7.60
CA MET A 31 -20.24 6.08 7.03
C MET A 31 -21.68 6.55 6.75
N ARG A 32 -22.59 5.64 6.38
CA ARG A 32 -24.01 5.97 6.13
C ARG A 32 -24.76 6.53 7.36
N HIS A 33 -24.27 6.26 8.56
CA HIS A 33 -24.89 6.72 9.82
C HIS A 33 -24.04 7.76 10.55
N GLN A 34 -22.91 8.19 10.00
CA GLN A 34 -22.08 9.17 10.69
C GLN A 34 -22.69 10.56 10.61
N PRO A 35 -22.87 11.26 11.75
CA PRO A 35 -23.32 12.63 11.75
C PRO A 35 -22.27 13.52 11.07
N ILE A 36 -22.73 14.62 10.48
CA ILE A 36 -21.83 15.61 9.89
C ILE A 36 -20.90 16.14 10.99
N ALA A 37 -19.59 16.01 10.80
CA ALA A 37 -18.60 16.46 11.76
C ALA A 37 -18.78 17.96 12.08
N THR A 38 -18.77 18.30 13.38
CA THR A 38 -18.84 19.68 13.88
C THR A 38 -17.53 20.42 13.58
N TYR A 39 -17.55 21.75 13.52
CA TYR A 39 -16.37 22.58 13.19
C TYR A 39 -15.06 22.16 13.91
N PRO A 40 -15.04 21.91 15.24
CA PRO A 40 -13.81 21.47 15.93
C PRO A 40 -13.32 20.07 15.51
N GLN A 41 -14.23 19.18 15.09
CA GLN A 41 -13.89 17.83 14.64
C GLN A 41 -13.26 17.82 13.23
N ARG A 42 -13.35 18.93 12.50
CA ARG A 42 -12.74 19.08 11.17
C ARG A 42 -11.31 19.64 11.22
N ALA A 43 -10.88 20.13 12.39
CA ALA A 43 -9.52 20.65 12.56
C ALA A 43 -8.53 19.50 12.83
N PRO A 44 -7.26 19.62 12.42
CA PRO A 44 -6.21 18.68 12.79
C PRO A 44 -6.06 18.56 14.30
N PHE A 45 -5.86 17.34 14.78
CA PHE A 45 -5.66 17.10 16.21
C PHE A 45 -4.24 17.50 16.65
N LEU A 46 -4.13 18.65 17.30
CA LEU A 46 -2.88 19.21 17.85
C LEU A 46 -3.00 19.51 19.36
N GLY A 47 -3.84 18.77 20.08
CA GLY A 47 -4.07 19.01 21.52
C GLY A 47 -4.75 20.36 21.84
N GLY A 48 -5.44 20.96 20.86
CA GLY A 48 -6.07 22.28 20.97
C GLY A 48 -5.26 23.43 20.37
N GLY A 49 -4.03 23.17 19.91
CA GLY A 49 -3.22 24.15 19.19
C GLY A 49 -3.60 24.31 17.72
N THR A 50 -3.10 25.36 17.08
CA THR A 50 -3.15 25.56 15.62
C THR A 50 -1.87 25.04 14.97
N PRO A 51 -1.90 24.60 13.70
CA PRO A 51 -0.69 24.14 13.02
C PRO A 51 0.36 25.26 12.91
N ASP A 52 1.57 25.01 13.44
CA ASP A 52 2.68 25.98 13.40
C ASP A 52 3.38 26.05 12.05
N SER A 53 3.26 24.99 11.23
CA SER A 53 3.89 24.87 9.93
C SER A 53 2.86 24.80 8.80
N HIS A 54 3.20 25.41 7.66
CA HIS A 54 2.41 25.27 6.44
C HIS A 54 2.38 23.80 5.95
N ALA A 55 1.24 23.33 5.45
CA ALA A 55 1.02 21.93 5.06
C ALA A 55 2.00 21.42 3.98
N TRP A 56 2.58 22.33 3.18
CA TRP A 56 3.55 22.03 2.13
C TRP A 56 5.00 22.29 2.54
N SER A 57 5.27 22.45 3.84
CA SER A 57 6.63 22.59 4.33
C SER A 57 7.46 21.35 3.99
N ARG A 58 8.73 21.57 3.66
CA ARG A 58 9.65 20.48 3.31
C ARG A 58 10.07 19.75 4.57
N TYR A 59 9.76 18.47 4.63
CA TYR A 59 10.24 17.58 5.68
C TYR A 59 11.71 17.19 5.46
N HIS A 60 12.38 16.77 6.52
CA HIS A 60 13.76 16.31 6.43
C HIS A 60 13.89 15.11 5.49
N VAL A 61 14.92 15.15 4.65
CA VAL A 61 15.17 14.21 3.54
C VAL A 61 15.69 12.84 4.02
N ARG A 62 15.62 12.54 5.33
CA ARG A 62 16.22 11.32 5.94
C ARG A 62 15.65 10.01 5.38
N TYR A 63 14.40 10.03 4.91
CA TYR A 63 13.75 8.87 4.29
C TYR A 63 14.26 8.57 2.88
N TYR A 64 14.78 9.59 2.19
CA TYR A 64 15.13 9.49 0.78
C TYR A 64 16.31 8.54 0.52
N PRO A 65 17.45 8.60 1.25
CA PRO A 65 18.52 7.62 1.09
C PRO A 65 18.06 6.19 1.36
N MET A 66 17.18 5.98 2.35
CA MET A 66 16.65 4.65 2.67
C MET A 66 15.78 4.10 1.53
N THR A 67 14.93 4.94 0.93
CA THR A 67 14.10 4.54 -0.22
C THR A 67 14.95 4.28 -1.46
N LEU A 68 15.96 5.12 -1.72
CA LEU A 68 16.90 4.88 -2.83
C LEU A 68 17.66 3.56 -2.65
N LEU A 69 18.12 3.29 -1.44
CA LEU A 69 18.81 2.04 -1.11
C LEU A 69 17.87 0.84 -1.30
N LEU A 70 16.63 0.92 -0.82
CA LEU A 70 15.61 -0.11 -1.02
C LEU A 70 15.40 -0.39 -2.52
N ILE A 71 15.19 0.65 -3.33
CA ILE A 71 14.96 0.50 -4.78
C ILE A 71 16.18 -0.13 -5.46
N ALA A 72 17.39 0.29 -5.08
CA ALA A 72 18.61 -0.30 -5.63
C ALA A 72 18.72 -1.79 -5.30
N PHE A 73 18.43 -2.18 -4.05
CA PHE A 73 18.42 -3.60 -3.65
C PHE A 73 17.29 -4.40 -4.30
N GLU A 74 16.08 -3.85 -4.45
CA GLU A 74 14.98 -4.52 -5.17
C GLU A 74 15.37 -4.83 -6.62
N MET A 75 16.04 -3.88 -7.29
CA MET A 75 16.57 -4.09 -8.64
C MET A 75 17.67 -5.16 -8.67
N GLU A 76 18.57 -5.20 -7.68
CA GLU A 76 19.58 -6.25 -7.55
C GLU A 76 18.95 -7.64 -7.38
N MET A 77 17.94 -7.77 -6.51
CA MET A 77 17.22 -9.02 -6.28
C MET A 77 16.50 -9.51 -7.54
N MET A 78 15.93 -8.60 -8.34
CA MET A 78 15.34 -8.94 -9.64
C MET A 78 16.33 -9.65 -10.59
N PHE A 79 17.61 -9.28 -10.54
CA PHE A 79 18.66 -9.94 -11.32
C PHE A 79 19.16 -11.25 -10.68
N MET A 80 19.10 -11.37 -9.36
CA MET A 80 19.49 -12.60 -8.66
C MET A 80 18.45 -13.73 -8.78
N TYR A 81 17.15 -13.41 -8.89
CA TYR A 81 16.09 -14.44 -8.95
C TYR A 81 16.27 -15.47 -10.08
N PRO A 82 16.54 -15.08 -11.35
CA PRO A 82 16.76 -16.06 -12.42
C PRO A 82 17.95 -17.00 -12.14
N TRP A 83 19.04 -16.48 -11.59
CA TRP A 83 20.20 -17.30 -11.20
C TRP A 83 19.83 -18.30 -10.11
N ALA A 84 19.06 -17.87 -9.10
CA ALA A 84 18.62 -18.73 -8.00
C ALA A 84 17.72 -19.88 -8.50
N VAL A 85 16.80 -19.61 -9.44
CA VAL A 85 15.95 -20.67 -10.02
C VAL A 85 16.79 -21.69 -10.78
N VAL A 86 17.72 -21.24 -11.64
CA VAL A 86 18.58 -22.16 -12.42
C VAL A 86 19.52 -22.96 -11.54
N PHE A 87 20.06 -22.35 -10.47
CA PHE A 87 20.90 -23.06 -9.51
C PHE A 87 20.14 -24.21 -8.84
N VAL A 88 18.89 -23.98 -8.42
CA VAL A 88 18.04 -25.02 -7.81
C VAL A 88 17.65 -26.12 -8.80
N GLU A 89 17.40 -25.78 -10.08
CA GLU A 89 17.08 -26.80 -11.10
C GLU A 89 18.27 -27.70 -11.46
N ARG A 90 19.51 -27.23 -11.27
CA ARG A 90 20.73 -27.92 -11.69
C ARG A 90 21.53 -28.54 -10.54
N ALA A 91 21.19 -28.23 -9.29
CA ALA A 91 21.76 -28.82 -8.09
C ALA A 91 21.02 -30.09 -7.70
#